data_AF-A0A4Z2DQQ2-F1
#
_entry.id   AF-A0A4Z2DQQ2-F1
#
_cell.length_a   1.000
_cell.length_b   1.000
_cell.length_c   1.000
_cell.angle_alpha   90.00
_cell.angle_beta   90.00
_cell.angle_gamma   90.00
#
_symmetry.space_group_name_H-M   'P 1'
#
loop_
_entity.id
_entity.type
_entity.pdbx_description
1 polymer ?
#
loop_
_entity_poly.entity_id
_entity_poly.type
_entity_poly.pdbx_seq_one_letter_code
_entity_poly.pdbx_strand_id
1 'polypeptide(L)'
;MFVSDKQKNLLDLRQKLKERNLNLNRKEELLEKVYKEFQVDVEEKNIRLRLLEEAENVPIFLTAFVQSLASLETALQLYIRFRCFVMAGFQDVGRNHEKFSDCCPTLKLLIDSGHVMVFTWKNGYEPEHIEGNDDFIPFLLQQEKMRVNQSTMEIGQNEPTEVNVPSEPNEIMWDDNELGEIDFGPLILDSVEGIEIETDSLSSMASPGVLNNRDVDSSSQSKFELSVKEGRPIVASGASSRYLLDSIDGRQALLNDLLELKAFLLRFQEDLHERLDNESRTGRNTLGRSGSSGSDTIHSMIMQNAPNDLQSYTTDDITKMIELVNEALDKMTTSSLSQLMMIRTKIGYLDRLTDRLMDYRRQVELARTRVNQTQHLIDKAIKEQEEKTVQLTQHRDSCRKLVNFLESELSTICNRQVQITGQFCDL
;
A
#
# COMPACT_ATOMS: atom_id res chain seq x y z
N MET A 1 -13.18 -31.57 43.55
CA MET A 1 -13.58 -30.18 43.19
C MET A 1 -12.35 -29.32 42.84
N PHE A 2 -11.39 -29.14 43.75
CA PHE A 2 -10.17 -28.33 43.53
C PHE A 2 -9.29 -28.70 42.32
N VAL A 3 -9.20 -29.99 41.96
CA VAL A 3 -8.41 -30.42 40.78
C VAL A 3 -9.10 -30.04 39.47
N SER A 4 -10.44 -30.08 39.43
CA SER A 4 -11.23 -29.72 38.26
C SER A 4 -11.17 -28.22 37.95
N ASP A 5 -11.21 -27.37 38.99
CA ASP A 5 -11.11 -25.91 38.83
C ASP A 5 -9.73 -25.47 38.32
N LYS A 6 -8.66 -26.11 38.79
CA LYS A 6 -7.30 -25.86 38.28
C LYS A 6 -7.11 -26.34 36.84
N GLN A 7 -7.66 -27.50 36.49
CA GLN A 7 -7.64 -27.98 35.10
C GLN A 7 -8.43 -27.05 34.16
N LYS A 8 -9.56 -26.53 34.62
CA LYS A 8 -10.35 -25.54 33.88
C LYS A 8 -9.59 -24.23 33.66
N ASN A 9 -8.89 -23.72 34.69
CA ASN A 9 -8.04 -22.53 34.56
C ASN A 9 -6.91 -22.75 33.55
N LEU A 10 -6.26 -23.91 33.57
CA LEU A 10 -5.19 -24.24 32.62
C LEU A 10 -5.72 -24.34 31.18
N LEU A 11 -6.92 -24.87 30.98
CA LEU A 11 -7.59 -24.89 29.68
C LEU A 11 -7.92 -23.47 29.19
N ASP A 12 -8.44 -22.61 30.06
CA ASP A 12 -8.72 -21.20 29.74
C ASP A 12 -7.45 -20.44 29.36
N LEU A 13 -6.36 -20.60 30.12
CA LEU A 13 -5.07 -20.00 29.79
C LEU A 13 -4.52 -20.50 28.44
N ARG A 14 -4.66 -21.80 28.14
CA ARG A 14 -4.26 -22.35 26.83
C ARG A 14 -5.12 -21.81 25.69
N GLN A 15 -6.41 -21.59 25.92
CA GLN A 15 -7.28 -20.97 24.93
C GLN A 15 -6.87 -19.51 24.68
N LYS A 16 -6.68 -18.73 25.75
CA LYS A 16 -6.17 -17.34 25.68
C LYS A 16 -4.83 -17.25 24.97
N LEU A 17 -3.93 -18.21 25.21
CA LEU A 17 -2.65 -18.29 24.50
C LEU A 17 -2.84 -18.50 22.99
N LYS A 18 -3.76 -19.38 22.57
CA LYS A 18 -4.04 -19.59 21.14
C LYS A 18 -4.57 -18.32 20.48
N GLU A 19 -5.50 -17.63 21.12
CA GLU A 19 -6.06 -16.37 20.61
C GLU A 19 -4.99 -15.28 20.53
N ARG A 20 -4.12 -15.16 21.54
CA ARG A 20 -3.00 -14.22 21.53
C ARG A 20 -1.95 -14.54 20.46
N ASN A 21 -1.66 -15.81 20.21
CA ASN A 21 -0.77 -16.22 19.11
C ASN A 21 -1.38 -15.91 17.74
N LEU A 22 -2.68 -16.14 17.55
CA LEU A 22 -3.36 -15.78 16.30
C LEU A 22 -3.27 -14.26 16.05
N ASN A 23 -3.48 -13.45 17.09
CA ASN A 23 -3.32 -12.00 17.01
C ASN A 23 -1.88 -11.59 16.68
N LEU A 24 -0.88 -12.21 17.33
CA LEU A 24 0.53 -11.98 17.04
C LEU A 24 0.84 -12.25 15.55
N ASN A 25 0.46 -13.42 15.03
CA ASN A 25 0.71 -13.80 13.64
C ASN A 25 0.11 -12.77 12.67
N ARG A 26 -1.13 -12.34 12.90
CA ARG A 26 -1.77 -11.30 12.06
C ARG A 26 -1.00 -9.99 12.06
N LYS A 27 -0.46 -9.58 13.21
CA LYS A 27 0.34 -8.35 13.32
C LYS A 27 1.71 -8.50 12.68
N GLU A 28 2.34 -9.67 12.80
CA GLU A 28 3.61 -9.98 12.13
C GLU A 28 3.46 -10.00 10.60
N GLU A 29 2.40 -10.63 10.08
CA GLU A 29 2.08 -10.62 8.65
C GLU A 29 1.84 -9.20 8.12
N LEU A 30 1.12 -8.37 8.90
CA LEU A 30 0.88 -6.97 8.53
C LEU A 30 2.18 -6.17 8.52
N LEU A 31 3.01 -6.32 9.55
CA LEU A 31 4.31 -5.66 9.64
C LEU A 31 5.18 -6.02 8.44
N GLU A 32 5.30 -7.31 8.12
CA GLU A 32 6.07 -7.80 6.98
C GLU A 32 5.54 -7.23 5.66
N LYS A 33 4.21 -7.22 5.48
CA LYS A 33 3.58 -6.66 4.28
C LYS A 33 3.92 -5.18 4.08
N VAL A 34 3.80 -4.37 5.14
CA VAL A 34 4.05 -2.93 5.07
C VAL A 34 5.54 -2.64 4.89
N TYR A 35 6.43 -3.37 5.56
CA TYR A 35 7.88 -3.17 5.42
C TYR A 35 8.39 -3.59 4.03
N LYS A 36 7.86 -4.69 3.49
CA LYS A 36 8.18 -5.18 2.15
C LYS A 36 7.77 -4.20 1.06
N GLU A 37 6.68 -3.45 1.25
CA GLU A 37 6.23 -2.41 0.31
C GLU A 37 7.31 -1.33 0.07
N PHE A 38 8.12 -1.05 1.09
CA PHE A 38 9.23 -0.08 1.03
C PHE A 38 10.61 -0.72 0.89
N GLN A 39 10.69 -2.02 0.60
CA GLN A 39 11.97 -2.75 0.55
C GLN A 39 12.80 -2.57 1.84
N VAL A 40 12.13 -2.47 2.98
CA VAL A 40 12.76 -2.37 4.30
C VAL A 40 12.69 -3.72 4.99
N ASP A 41 13.78 -4.15 5.62
CA ASP A 41 13.78 -5.35 6.47
C ASP A 41 13.11 -5.03 7.81
N VAL A 42 12.35 -5.96 8.36
CA VAL A 42 11.75 -5.86 9.70
C VAL A 42 12.82 -5.66 10.78
N GLU A 43 14.03 -6.19 10.57
CA GLU A 43 15.16 -6.03 11.47
C GLU A 43 15.88 -4.67 11.34
N GLU A 44 15.58 -3.90 10.30
CA GLU A 44 16.25 -2.63 10.01
C GLU A 44 16.08 -1.66 11.20
N LYS A 45 17.19 -1.09 11.64
CA LYS A 45 17.21 -0.16 12.78
C LYS A 45 17.00 1.27 12.32
N ASN A 46 17.47 1.62 11.11
CA ASN A 46 17.42 2.97 10.58
C ASN A 46 16.38 3.08 9.46
N ILE A 47 15.10 2.82 9.80
CA ILE A 47 13.97 2.87 8.85
C ILE A 47 13.94 4.20 8.07
N ARG A 48 14.18 5.31 8.78
CA ARG A 48 14.21 6.65 8.18
C ARG A 48 15.28 6.79 7.09
N LEU A 49 16.48 6.25 7.32
CA LEU A 49 17.56 6.27 6.33
C LEU A 49 17.15 5.46 5.10
N ARG A 50 16.58 4.27 5.31
CA ARG A 50 16.15 3.40 4.21
C ARG A 50 15.05 4.01 3.36
N LEU A 51 14.06 4.65 4.00
CA LEU A 51 13.00 5.39 3.29
C LEU A 51 13.56 6.54 2.44
N LEU A 52 14.58 7.24 2.94
CA LEU A 52 15.25 8.31 2.19
C LEU A 52 16.05 7.77 1.00
N GLU A 53 16.72 6.64 1.14
CA GLU A 53 17.42 5.97 0.03
C GLU A 53 16.45 5.53 -1.06
N GLU A 54 15.31 4.92 -0.69
CA GLU A 54 14.27 4.57 -1.65
C GLU A 54 13.67 5.80 -2.32
N ALA A 55 13.44 6.88 -1.58
CA ALA A 55 12.95 8.16 -2.13
C ALA A 55 13.97 8.86 -3.05
N GLU A 56 15.28 8.62 -2.88
CA GLU A 56 16.33 9.10 -3.78
C GLU A 56 16.32 8.34 -5.12
N ASN A 57 15.97 7.06 -5.11
CA ASN A 57 15.91 6.22 -6.32
C ASN A 57 14.68 6.48 -7.20
N VAL A 58 13.66 7.16 -6.68
CA VAL A 58 12.40 7.42 -7.39
C VAL A 58 12.58 8.11 -8.75
N PRO A 59 13.36 9.20 -8.92
CA PRO A 59 13.53 9.84 -10.23
C PRO A 59 14.21 8.92 -11.26
N ILE A 60 15.10 8.03 -10.81
CA ILE A 60 15.75 7.02 -11.66
C ILE A 60 14.71 6.01 -12.13
N PHE A 61 13.87 5.52 -11.21
CA PHE A 61 12.74 4.66 -11.54
C PHE A 61 11.79 5.31 -12.55
N LEU A 62 11.39 6.58 -12.34
CA LEU A 62 10.51 7.30 -13.26
C LEU A 62 11.13 7.47 -14.65
N THR A 63 12.44 7.72 -14.71
CA THR A 63 13.14 7.86 -16.00
C THR A 63 13.17 6.53 -16.76
N ALA A 64 13.42 5.43 -16.07
CA ALA A 64 13.33 4.08 -16.66
C ALA A 64 11.88 3.74 -17.07
N PHE A 65 10.90 4.17 -16.27
CA PHE A 65 9.48 4.02 -16.61
C PHE A 65 9.12 4.77 -17.89
N VAL A 66 9.57 6.02 -18.05
CA VAL A 66 9.34 6.81 -19.28
C VAL A 66 9.91 6.10 -20.50
N GLN A 67 11.11 5.51 -20.38
CA GLN A 67 11.69 4.71 -21.47
C GLN A 67 10.82 3.49 -21.82
N SER A 68 10.18 2.87 -20.83
CA SER A 68 9.27 1.73 -21.07
C SER A 68 7.98 2.13 -21.80
N LEU A 69 7.56 3.39 -21.74
CA LEU A 69 6.38 3.89 -22.47
C LEU A 69 6.52 3.80 -23.99
N ALA A 70 7.75 3.70 -24.53
CA ALA A 70 7.97 3.47 -25.95
C ALA A 70 7.26 2.19 -26.46
N SER A 71 7.05 1.19 -25.60
CA SER A 71 6.26 0.00 -25.94
C SER A 71 4.79 0.31 -26.32
N LEU A 72 4.25 1.42 -25.83
CA LEU A 72 2.88 1.89 -26.10
C LEU A 72 2.76 2.69 -27.40
N GLU A 73 3.86 2.96 -28.10
CA GLU A 73 3.86 3.76 -29.33
C GLU A 73 2.88 3.19 -30.37
N THR A 74 2.86 1.87 -30.55
CA THR A 74 1.95 1.23 -31.52
C THR A 74 0.48 1.47 -31.16
N ALA A 75 0.13 1.40 -29.87
CA ALA A 75 -1.23 1.64 -29.39
C ALA A 75 -1.64 3.10 -29.57
N LEU A 76 -0.72 4.03 -29.27
CA LEU A 76 -0.94 5.46 -29.47
C LEU A 76 -1.11 5.80 -30.96
N GLN A 77 -0.30 5.21 -31.84
CA GLN A 77 -0.41 5.40 -33.29
C GLN A 77 -1.74 4.87 -33.82
N LEU A 78 -2.21 3.72 -33.33
CA LEU A 78 -3.54 3.19 -33.65
C LEU A 78 -4.63 4.20 -33.26
N TYR A 79 -4.57 4.75 -32.05
CA TYR A 79 -5.56 5.73 -31.59
C TYR A 79 -5.55 7.01 -32.44
N ILE A 80 -4.37 7.56 -32.71
CA ILE A 80 -4.20 8.76 -33.56
C ILE A 80 -4.77 8.50 -34.96
N ARG A 81 -4.39 7.38 -35.60
CA ARG A 81 -4.85 7.03 -36.95
C ARG A 81 -6.36 6.83 -36.99
N PHE A 82 -6.92 6.14 -36.01
CA PHE A 82 -8.36 5.93 -35.91
C PHE A 82 -9.10 7.26 -35.78
N ARG A 83 -8.64 8.15 -34.88
CA ARG A 83 -9.25 9.47 -34.71
C ARG A 83 -9.13 10.32 -35.97
N CYS A 84 -7.97 10.34 -36.63
CA CYS A 84 -7.79 11.03 -37.91
C CYS A 84 -8.74 10.50 -38.98
N PHE A 85 -8.93 9.18 -39.07
CA PHE A 85 -9.85 8.55 -40.01
C PHE A 85 -11.30 8.97 -39.75
N VAL A 86 -11.78 8.84 -38.51
CA VAL A 86 -13.14 9.23 -38.15
C VAL A 86 -13.36 10.72 -38.41
N MET A 87 -12.41 11.58 -38.03
CA MET A 87 -12.54 13.04 -38.19
C MET A 87 -12.39 13.53 -39.63
N ALA A 88 -11.59 12.87 -40.46
CA ALA A 88 -11.47 13.19 -41.88
C ALA A 88 -12.82 13.02 -42.62
N GLY A 89 -13.70 12.14 -42.14
CA GLY A 89 -15.07 11.98 -42.65
C GLY A 89 -16.02 13.15 -42.34
N PHE A 90 -15.65 14.04 -41.42
CA PHE A 90 -16.50 15.18 -40.97
C PHE A 90 -15.91 16.56 -41.31
N GLN A 91 -14.78 16.64 -42.02
CA GLN A 91 -14.18 17.92 -42.42
C GLN A 91 -14.91 18.51 -43.62
N ASP A 92 -15.82 19.45 -43.36
CA ASP A 92 -16.30 20.42 -44.35
C ASP A 92 -15.13 21.35 -44.73
N VAL A 93 -14.96 21.57 -46.04
CA VAL A 93 -13.86 22.28 -46.73
C VAL A 93 -13.72 23.78 -46.37
N GLY A 94 -14.34 24.25 -45.28
CA GLY A 94 -14.46 25.68 -44.98
C GLY A 94 -14.30 26.13 -43.53
N ARG A 95 -14.10 25.24 -42.55
CA ARG A 95 -13.78 25.69 -41.17
C ARG A 95 -12.29 25.59 -40.92
N ASN A 96 -11.70 26.74 -40.61
CA ASN A 96 -10.35 26.88 -40.06
C ASN A 96 -10.07 25.76 -39.05
N HIS A 97 -8.90 25.15 -39.15
CA HIS A 97 -8.35 24.19 -38.20
C HIS A 97 -8.41 24.75 -36.77
N GLU A 98 -9.56 24.60 -36.09
CA GLU A 98 -9.58 24.62 -34.63
C GLU A 98 -8.65 23.47 -34.23
N LYS A 99 -7.57 23.83 -33.53
CA LYS A 99 -6.52 22.91 -33.09
C LYS A 99 -7.18 21.80 -32.28
N PHE A 100 -7.51 20.70 -32.95
CA PHE A 100 -8.04 19.53 -32.28
C PHE A 100 -7.01 19.12 -31.23
N SER A 101 -7.45 19.01 -29.97
CA SER A 101 -6.60 18.55 -28.86
C SER A 101 -5.89 17.28 -29.29
N ASP A 102 -4.56 17.23 -29.27
CA ASP A 102 -3.80 16.03 -29.63
C ASP A 102 -4.27 14.83 -28.79
N CYS A 103 -4.26 13.61 -29.35
CA CYS A 103 -4.52 12.40 -28.58
C CYS A 103 -3.40 12.19 -27.57
N CYS A 104 -3.74 12.02 -26.29
CA CYS A 104 -2.79 11.67 -25.24
C CYS A 104 -1.49 12.52 -25.29
N PRO A 105 -1.60 13.86 -25.18
CA PRO A 105 -0.50 14.79 -25.49
C PRO A 105 0.72 14.61 -24.59
N THR A 106 0.52 14.22 -23.33
CA THR A 106 1.59 14.00 -22.36
C THR A 106 2.30 12.67 -22.64
N LEU A 107 1.54 11.61 -22.92
CA LEU A 107 2.09 10.31 -23.32
C LEU A 107 2.93 10.44 -24.60
N LYS A 108 2.40 11.15 -25.60
CA LYS A 108 3.12 11.42 -26.86
C LYS A 108 4.43 12.16 -26.61
N LEU A 109 4.39 13.24 -25.84
CA LEU A 109 5.59 14.02 -25.51
C LEU A 109 6.66 13.16 -24.81
N LEU A 110 6.25 12.31 -23.87
CA LEU A 110 7.16 11.43 -23.13
C LEU A 110 7.77 10.32 -24.00
N ILE A 111 7.02 9.79 -24.97
CA ILE A 111 7.55 8.82 -25.95
C ILE A 111 8.54 9.50 -26.90
N ASP A 112 8.20 10.69 -27.43
CA ASP A 112 8.99 11.38 -28.44
C ASP A 112 10.28 12.01 -27.86
N SER A 113 10.18 12.62 -26.67
CA SER A 113 11.24 13.45 -26.08
C SER A 113 11.87 12.86 -24.80
N GLY A 114 11.36 11.72 -24.31
CA GLY A 114 11.81 11.13 -23.06
C GLY A 114 11.35 11.91 -21.82
N HIS A 115 12.11 11.80 -20.73
CA HIS A 115 11.71 12.41 -19.46
C HIS A 115 11.99 13.93 -19.48
N VAL A 116 10.95 14.70 -19.80
CA VAL A 116 11.02 16.16 -19.93
C VAL A 116 10.84 16.89 -18.59
N MET A 117 11.23 18.17 -18.51
CA MET A 117 10.99 19.01 -17.32
C MET A 117 9.56 19.56 -17.29
N VAL A 118 9.09 19.94 -16.10
CA VAL A 118 7.80 20.63 -15.95
C VAL A 118 7.77 21.93 -16.75
N PHE A 119 8.89 22.66 -16.81
CA PHE A 119 9.02 23.88 -17.61
C PHE A 119 8.72 23.63 -19.10
N THR A 120 9.34 22.59 -19.68
CA THR A 120 9.22 22.31 -21.11
C THR A 120 7.83 21.83 -21.47
N TRP A 121 7.21 21.04 -20.59
CA TRP A 121 5.82 20.62 -20.73
C TRP A 121 4.84 21.81 -20.70
N LYS A 122 5.02 22.79 -19.81
CA LYS A 122 4.13 23.95 -19.70
C LYS A 122 4.32 24.97 -20.83
N ASN A 123 5.56 25.17 -21.28
CA ASN A 123 5.90 26.25 -22.20
C ASN A 123 6.11 25.80 -23.65
N GLY A 124 6.34 24.50 -23.88
CA GLY A 124 6.56 23.92 -25.22
C GLY A 124 7.96 24.12 -25.78
N TYR A 125 8.92 24.62 -24.98
CA TYR A 125 10.32 24.81 -25.37
C TYR A 125 11.27 24.61 -24.18
N GLU A 126 12.54 24.30 -24.45
CA GLU A 126 13.57 24.08 -23.43
C GLU A 126 14.02 25.39 -22.75
N PRO A 127 14.29 25.38 -21.43
CA PRO A 127 14.84 26.55 -20.74
C PRO A 127 16.30 26.78 -21.14
N GLU A 128 16.74 28.04 -21.15
CA GLU A 128 18.13 28.41 -21.44
C GLU A 128 19.05 28.14 -20.23
N HIS A 129 18.51 28.20 -19.02
CA HIS A 129 19.24 27.91 -17.78
C HIS A 129 18.36 27.16 -16.78
N ILE A 130 18.98 26.23 -16.04
CA ILE A 130 18.34 25.45 -15.00
C ILE A 130 18.98 25.85 -13.67
N GLU A 131 18.17 26.44 -12.78
CA GLU A 131 18.55 26.69 -11.40
C GLU A 131 18.25 25.49 -10.50
N GLY A 132 18.75 25.53 -9.25
CA GLY A 132 18.55 24.47 -8.26
C GLY A 132 17.08 24.08 -8.14
N ASN A 133 16.82 22.77 -8.13
CA ASN A 133 15.50 22.24 -7.84
C ASN A 133 15.19 22.37 -6.33
N ASP A 134 13.92 22.30 -6.00
CA ASP A 134 13.39 22.28 -4.63
C ASP A 134 13.41 20.86 -4.02
N ASP A 135 14.25 19.95 -4.52
CA ASP A 135 14.37 18.59 -3.97
C ASP A 135 15.25 18.61 -2.72
N PHE A 136 14.63 18.35 -1.57
CA PHE A 136 15.31 18.34 -0.27
C PHE A 136 15.82 16.95 0.13
N ILE A 137 15.53 15.89 -0.63
CA ILE A 137 15.93 14.52 -0.28
C ILE A 137 17.45 14.36 -0.17
N PRO A 138 18.29 14.84 -1.11
CA PRO A 138 19.74 14.68 -0.99
C PRO A 138 20.30 15.30 0.29
N PHE A 139 19.75 16.46 0.71
CA PHE A 139 20.13 17.13 1.94
C PHE A 139 19.71 16.32 3.18
N LEU A 140 18.44 15.87 3.25
CA LEU A 140 17.96 15.05 4.36
C LEU A 140 18.73 13.74 4.48
N LEU A 141 19.04 13.09 3.36
CA LEU A 141 19.81 11.86 3.33
C LEU A 141 21.22 12.05 3.88
N GLN A 142 21.90 13.14 3.49
CA GLN A 142 23.22 13.46 4.02
C GLN A 142 23.18 13.71 5.54
N GLN A 143 22.19 14.47 6.00
CA GLN A 143 22.00 14.73 7.43
C GLN A 143 21.73 13.44 8.22
N GLU A 144 20.92 12.53 7.67
CA GLU A 144 20.61 11.24 8.28
C GLU A 144 21.84 10.33 8.36
N LYS A 145 22.61 10.24 7.26
CA LYS A 145 23.88 9.50 7.20
C LYS A 145 24.87 10.01 8.25
N MET A 146 24.98 11.33 8.43
CA MET A 146 25.83 11.92 9.47
C MET A 146 25.36 11.52 10.88
N ARG A 147 24.04 11.54 11.14
CA ARG A 147 23.49 11.16 12.46
C ARG A 147 23.72 9.70 12.80
N VAL A 148 23.49 8.79 11.84
CA VAL A 148 23.75 7.35 12.02
C VAL A 148 25.24 7.09 12.26
N ASN A 149 26.12 7.76 11.52
CA ASN A 149 27.57 7.64 11.71
C ASN A 149 28.03 8.15 13.08
N GLN A 150 27.49 9.27 13.56
CA GLN A 150 27.80 9.81 14.90
C GLN A 150 27.38 8.83 16.00
N SER A 151 26.16 8.30 15.94
CA SER A 151 25.66 7.29 16.88
C SER A 151 26.55 6.03 16.89
N THR A 152 27.04 5.60 15.73
CA THR A 152 27.93 4.44 15.60
C THR A 152 29.31 4.70 16.21
N MET A 153 29.84 5.93 16.13
CA MET A 153 31.12 6.31 16.74
C MET A 153 31.03 6.43 18.27
N GLU A 154 29.91 6.89 18.82
CA GLU A 154 29.70 6.99 20.27
C GLU A 154 29.60 5.60 20.96
N ILE A 155 29.03 4.60 20.27
CA ILE A 155 29.01 3.21 20.76
C ILE A 155 30.41 2.59 20.80
N GLY A 156 31.34 3.06 19.95
CA GLY A 156 32.73 2.58 19.89
C GLY A 156 33.70 3.21 20.90
N GLN A 157 33.31 4.27 21.62
CA GLN A 157 34.17 4.98 22.58
C GLN A 157 33.78 4.79 24.05
N ASN A 158 32.70 4.07 24.33
CA ASN A 158 32.30 3.76 25.70
C ASN A 158 32.81 2.37 26.10
N GLU A 159 34.07 2.29 26.56
CA GLU A 159 34.46 1.25 27.52
C GLU A 159 33.51 1.30 28.73
N PRO A 160 33.07 0.16 29.29
CA PRO A 160 32.10 0.14 30.36
C PRO A 160 32.76 0.65 31.64
N THR A 161 32.64 1.95 31.91
CA THR A 161 32.84 2.44 33.26
C THR A 161 31.56 2.10 34.02
N GLU A 162 31.64 1.22 35.01
CA GLU A 162 30.56 0.92 35.95
C GLU A 162 30.07 2.21 36.61
N VAL A 163 29.04 2.82 36.02
CA VAL A 163 28.27 3.86 36.69
C VAL A 163 27.17 3.16 37.47
N ASN A 164 27.39 3.14 38.78
CA ASN A 164 26.48 2.70 39.82
C ASN A 164 25.11 3.41 39.65
N VAL A 165 24.14 2.71 39.07
CA VAL A 165 22.75 3.19 38.96
C VAL A 165 22.10 3.02 40.34
N PRO A 166 21.60 4.09 40.98
CA PRO A 166 20.80 3.95 42.18
C PRO A 166 19.56 3.12 41.85
N SER A 167 19.34 2.07 42.63
CA SER A 167 18.15 1.23 42.56
C SER A 167 16.87 2.07 42.71
N GLU A 168 15.83 1.60 42.01
CA GLU A 168 14.44 2.08 41.98
C GLU A 168 14.09 3.10 40.89
N PRO A 169 13.72 2.64 39.68
CA PRO A 169 12.61 3.25 38.99
C PRO A 169 11.32 2.79 39.70
N ASN A 170 10.48 3.74 40.12
CA ASN A 170 9.11 3.46 40.54
C ASN A 170 8.43 2.56 39.49
N GLU A 171 8.34 1.27 39.77
CA GLU A 171 7.44 0.36 39.07
C GLU A 171 6.02 0.86 39.37
N ILE A 172 5.40 1.50 38.39
CA ILE A 172 3.95 1.66 38.39
C ILE A 172 3.41 0.23 38.25
N MET A 173 3.10 -0.36 39.41
CA MET A 173 2.35 -1.60 39.54
C MET A 173 0.98 -1.35 38.93
N TRP A 174 0.80 -1.74 37.67
CA TRP A 174 -0.53 -1.80 37.06
C TRP A 174 -1.29 -2.89 37.81
N ASP A 175 -2.22 -2.48 38.66
CA ASP A 175 -3.10 -3.37 39.40
C ASP A 175 -3.90 -4.22 38.40
N ASP A 176 -3.66 -5.52 38.45
CA ASP A 176 -4.03 -6.55 37.47
C ASP A 176 -5.54 -6.86 37.44
N ASN A 177 -6.38 -6.06 38.11
CA ASN A 177 -7.77 -6.44 38.37
C ASN A 177 -8.84 -5.41 37.94
N GLU A 178 -8.46 -4.30 37.28
CA GLU A 178 -9.46 -3.30 36.84
C GLU A 178 -9.12 -2.56 35.54
N LEU A 179 -8.32 -3.16 34.65
CA LEU A 179 -8.29 -2.74 33.25
C LEU A 179 -9.42 -3.45 32.51
N GLY A 180 -10.61 -2.84 32.56
CA GLY A 180 -11.60 -3.02 31.52
C GLY A 180 -10.90 -2.98 30.17
N GLU A 181 -11.22 -3.96 29.33
CA GLU A 181 -10.74 -4.14 27.97
C GLU A 181 -10.53 -2.79 27.28
N ILE A 182 -9.28 -2.28 27.27
CA ILE A 182 -8.92 -1.22 26.32
C ILE A 182 -8.73 -1.94 24.99
N ASP A 183 -9.89 -2.24 24.39
CA ASP A 183 -10.08 -2.58 23.00
C ASP A 183 -9.72 -1.34 22.19
N PHE A 184 -8.46 -1.24 21.77
CA PHE A 184 -8.15 -0.48 20.57
C PHE A 184 -8.83 -1.27 19.45
N GLY A 185 -10.08 -0.91 19.18
CA GLY A 185 -11.06 -1.68 18.40
C GLY A 185 -10.52 -2.38 17.15
N PRO A 186 -11.30 -3.30 16.57
CA PRO A 186 -10.90 -3.97 15.34
C PRO A 186 -10.50 -2.91 14.30
N LEU A 187 -9.21 -2.90 13.95
CA LEU A 187 -8.77 -2.22 12.74
C LEU A 187 -9.57 -2.87 11.62
N ILE A 188 -10.48 -2.09 11.05
CA ILE A 188 -11.35 -2.50 9.95
C ILE A 188 -10.43 -3.06 8.87
N LEU A 189 -10.58 -4.37 8.65
CA LEU A 189 -9.67 -5.22 7.89
C LEU A 189 -9.97 -5.20 6.39
N ASP A 190 -10.91 -4.38 5.93
CA ASP A 190 -11.15 -4.12 4.52
C ASP A 190 -10.72 -2.69 4.20
N SER A 191 -9.42 -2.57 3.96
CA SER A 191 -8.81 -1.69 2.97
C SER A 191 -7.40 -1.33 3.41
N VAL A 192 -6.45 -1.50 2.50
CA VAL A 192 -5.20 -0.74 2.50
C VAL A 192 -5.51 0.74 2.13
N GLU A 193 -6.53 1.33 2.76
CA GLU A 193 -6.96 2.73 2.65
C GLU A 193 -6.81 3.46 4.00
N GLY A 194 -6.11 2.86 4.96
CA GLY A 194 -5.56 3.59 6.11
C GLY A 194 -4.35 4.47 5.76
N ILE A 195 -3.97 4.52 4.48
CA ILE A 195 -3.03 5.50 3.95
C ILE A 195 -3.86 6.74 3.67
N GLU A 196 -3.68 7.78 4.48
CA GLU A 196 -4.17 9.12 4.15
C GLU A 196 -3.48 9.56 2.87
N ILE A 197 -4.03 9.16 1.72
CA ILE A 197 -3.90 9.93 0.51
C ILE A 197 -4.76 11.16 0.80
N GLU A 198 -4.16 12.17 1.43
CA GLU A 198 -4.68 13.54 1.38
C GLU A 198 -4.76 13.89 -0.11
N THR A 199 -5.90 13.57 -0.72
CA THR A 199 -6.32 14.21 -1.94
C THR A 199 -6.56 15.65 -1.53
N ASP A 200 -5.59 16.52 -1.82
CA ASP A 200 -5.72 17.96 -1.69
C ASP A 200 -6.88 18.42 -2.58
N SER A 201 -8.08 18.28 -2.03
CA SER A 201 -9.32 18.82 -2.54
C SER A 201 -9.23 20.33 -2.39
N LEU A 202 -8.78 20.98 -3.46
CA LEU A 202 -9.22 22.28 -3.92
C LEU A 202 -9.86 23.16 -2.84
N SER A 203 -9.05 23.77 -1.97
CA SER A 203 -9.46 24.99 -1.27
C SER A 203 -8.29 25.66 -0.56
N SER A 204 -8.03 26.91 -0.97
CA SER A 204 -7.27 27.95 -0.26
C SER A 204 -5.92 28.33 -0.88
N MET A 205 -5.99 29.06 -1.98
CA MET A 205 -5.17 30.27 -2.13
C MET A 205 -6.08 31.46 -2.47
N ALA A 206 -6.99 31.79 -1.55
CA ALA A 206 -7.53 33.13 -1.47
C ALA A 206 -6.68 33.90 -0.45
N SER A 207 -5.81 34.79 -0.94
CA SER A 207 -5.21 35.81 -0.07
C SER A 207 -6.32 36.74 0.44
N PRO A 208 -6.30 37.15 1.72
CA PRO A 208 -7.30 38.07 2.26
C PRO A 208 -6.91 39.51 1.95
N GLY A 209 -7.77 40.26 1.25
CA GLY A 209 -7.62 41.71 1.19
C GLY A 209 -8.40 42.45 0.09
N VAL A 210 -9.56 42.99 0.50
CA VAL A 210 -10.28 44.17 -0.05
C VAL A 210 -11.37 43.91 -1.11
N LEU A 211 -12.62 44.08 -0.62
CA LEU A 211 -13.89 44.25 -1.32
C LEU A 211 -13.95 45.55 -2.15
N ASN A 212 -14.44 45.48 -3.40
CA ASN A 212 -15.75 46.04 -3.80
C ASN A 212 -16.03 45.92 -5.32
N ASN A 213 -17.00 45.06 -5.64
CA ASN A 213 -18.01 45.07 -6.72
C ASN A 213 -17.84 45.97 -7.96
N ARG A 214 -17.84 45.36 -9.16
CA ARG A 214 -19.01 45.35 -10.08
C ARG A 214 -18.73 44.55 -11.36
N ASP A 215 -19.63 43.60 -11.62
CA ASP A 215 -20.11 43.01 -12.88
C ASP A 215 -19.45 43.43 -14.20
N VAL A 216 -18.79 42.50 -14.91
CA VAL A 216 -18.88 42.33 -16.37
C VAL A 216 -18.63 40.85 -16.74
N ASP A 217 -19.43 40.38 -17.69
CA ASP A 217 -19.63 39.03 -18.22
C ASP A 217 -18.42 38.11 -18.47
N SER A 218 -18.74 36.83 -18.26
CA SER A 218 -18.10 35.64 -18.80
C SER A 218 -17.88 35.71 -20.32
N SER A 219 -16.63 35.78 -20.76
CA SER A 219 -16.07 35.11 -21.95
C SER A 219 -14.72 35.73 -22.31
N SER A 220 -13.61 35.08 -21.93
CA SER A 220 -12.29 35.37 -22.48
C SER A 220 -11.38 34.17 -22.30
N GLN A 221 -11.16 33.43 -23.39
CA GLN A 221 -9.97 32.62 -23.56
C GLN A 221 -8.75 33.54 -23.41
N SER A 222 -8.06 33.48 -22.27
CA SER A 222 -6.79 34.19 -22.12
C SER A 222 -5.69 33.37 -22.78
N LYS A 223 -5.49 33.61 -24.07
CA LYS A 223 -4.22 33.39 -24.75
C LYS A 223 -3.20 34.27 -24.03
N PHE A 224 -2.32 33.68 -23.22
CA PHE A 224 -1.23 34.40 -22.58
C PHE A 224 -0.24 34.79 -23.69
N GLU A 225 -0.40 35.99 -24.25
CA GLU A 225 0.65 36.61 -25.04
C GLU A 225 1.82 36.91 -24.10
N LEU A 226 2.93 36.19 -24.31
CA LEU A 226 4.22 36.49 -23.73
C LEU A 226 4.64 37.89 -24.21
N SER A 227 4.38 38.90 -23.37
CA SER A 227 5.22 40.10 -23.34
C SER A 227 6.59 39.64 -22.85
N VAL A 228 7.43 39.19 -23.78
CA VAL A 228 8.87 39.00 -23.57
C VAL A 228 9.40 40.34 -23.07
N LYS A 229 9.61 40.47 -21.76
CA LYS A 229 10.49 41.50 -21.23
C LYS A 229 11.89 41.10 -21.70
N GLU A 230 12.31 41.66 -22.82
CA GLU A 230 13.67 41.57 -23.34
C GLU A 230 14.65 41.85 -22.19
N GLY A 231 15.48 40.86 -21.87
CA GLY A 231 16.60 40.99 -20.94
C GLY A 231 16.59 40.09 -19.70
N ARG A 232 15.61 39.21 -19.48
CA ARG A 232 15.74 38.14 -18.47
C ARG A 232 15.94 36.78 -19.15
N PRO A 233 16.98 36.01 -18.78
CA PRO A 233 17.17 34.67 -19.31
C PRO A 233 15.96 33.80 -19.00
N ILE A 234 15.65 32.87 -19.90
CA ILE A 234 14.56 31.91 -19.70
C ILE A 234 15.06 30.84 -18.73
N VAL A 235 14.72 30.98 -17.45
CA VAL A 235 15.24 30.13 -16.37
C VAL A 235 14.13 29.21 -15.82
N ALA A 236 14.41 27.92 -15.71
CA ALA A 236 13.62 26.98 -14.92
C ALA A 236 14.18 26.92 -13.49
N SER A 237 13.34 27.20 -12.49
CA SER A 237 13.74 27.26 -11.07
C SER A 237 12.71 26.56 -10.17
N GLY A 238 13.17 25.97 -9.06
CA GLY A 238 12.33 25.26 -8.08
C GLY A 238 11.49 24.14 -8.70
N ALA A 239 10.16 24.19 -8.51
CA ALA A 239 9.25 23.16 -9.01
C ALA A 239 9.22 23.03 -10.55
N SER A 240 9.62 24.08 -11.29
CA SER A 240 9.66 24.04 -12.77
C SER A 240 10.93 23.40 -13.32
N SER A 241 12.01 23.28 -12.52
CA SER A 241 13.23 22.54 -12.89
C SER A 241 13.16 21.06 -12.54
N ARG A 242 12.09 20.59 -11.87
CA ARG A 242 11.82 19.16 -11.68
C ARG A 242 11.42 18.49 -13.00
N TYR A 243 11.64 17.18 -13.06
CA TYR A 243 11.08 16.37 -14.13
C TYR A 243 9.56 16.31 -14.07
N LEU A 244 8.92 16.08 -15.22
CA LEU A 244 7.46 16.13 -15.34
C LEU A 244 6.76 15.14 -14.41
N LEU A 245 7.26 13.91 -14.31
CA LEU A 245 6.64 12.88 -13.47
C LEU A 245 6.98 13.01 -11.98
N ASP A 246 7.93 13.88 -11.60
CA ASP A 246 8.11 14.26 -10.20
C ASP A 246 6.99 15.19 -9.72
N SER A 247 6.34 15.91 -10.65
CA SER A 247 5.19 16.76 -10.36
C SER A 247 3.89 15.97 -10.30
N ILE A 248 3.01 16.32 -9.36
CA ILE A 248 1.66 15.76 -9.25
C ILE A 248 0.86 16.01 -10.54
N ASP A 249 0.94 17.23 -11.08
CA ASP A 249 0.24 17.63 -12.31
C ASP A 249 0.65 16.76 -13.50
N GLY A 250 1.96 16.50 -13.65
CA GLY A 250 2.49 15.73 -14.77
C GLY A 250 2.11 14.25 -14.68
N ARG A 251 2.12 13.67 -13.47
CA ARG A 251 1.63 12.31 -13.26
C ARG A 251 0.15 12.18 -13.54
N GLN A 252 -0.67 13.13 -13.07
CA GLN A 252 -2.11 13.10 -13.33
C GLN A 252 -2.42 13.24 -14.82
N ALA A 253 -1.70 14.11 -15.53
CA ALA A 253 -1.84 14.26 -16.98
C ALA A 253 -1.49 12.95 -17.71
N LEU A 254 -0.40 12.27 -17.33
CA LEU A 254 -0.06 10.97 -17.91
C LEU A 254 -1.10 9.88 -17.56
N LEU A 255 -1.57 9.83 -16.32
CA LEU A 255 -2.59 8.85 -15.92
C LEU A 255 -3.89 9.05 -16.70
N ASN A 256 -4.32 10.29 -16.91
CA ASN A 256 -5.48 10.61 -17.73
C ASN A 256 -5.27 10.12 -19.18
N ASP A 257 -4.10 10.37 -19.76
CA ASP A 257 -3.75 9.93 -21.11
C ASP A 257 -3.76 8.39 -21.24
N LEU A 258 -3.22 7.69 -20.24
CA LEU A 258 -3.21 6.21 -20.23
C LEU A 258 -4.62 5.64 -20.05
N LEU A 259 -5.46 6.26 -19.22
CA LEU A 259 -6.87 5.87 -19.06
C LEU A 259 -7.69 6.14 -20.33
N GLU A 260 -7.44 7.26 -21.00
CA GLU A 260 -8.05 7.58 -22.30
C GLU A 260 -7.65 6.51 -23.35
N LEU A 261 -6.36 6.20 -23.45
CA LEU A 261 -5.86 5.18 -24.37
C LEU A 261 -6.45 3.80 -24.06
N LYS A 262 -6.52 3.42 -22.78
CA LYS A 262 -7.15 2.17 -22.35
C LYS A 262 -8.63 2.10 -22.74
N ALA A 263 -9.39 3.18 -22.48
CA ALA A 263 -10.80 3.25 -22.83
C ALA A 263 -11.02 3.12 -24.34
N PHE A 264 -10.18 3.76 -25.14
CA PHE A 264 -10.18 3.60 -26.59
C PHE A 264 -9.92 2.16 -27.02
N LEU A 265 -8.86 1.53 -26.50
CA LEU A 265 -8.49 0.15 -26.88
C LEU A 265 -9.58 -0.86 -26.49
N LEU A 266 -10.19 -0.72 -25.31
CA LEU A 266 -11.30 -1.56 -24.87
C LEU A 266 -12.49 -1.43 -25.82
N ARG A 267 -12.86 -0.20 -26.17
CA ARG A 267 -13.96 0.03 -27.11
C ARG A 267 -13.64 -0.53 -28.50
N PHE A 268 -12.43 -0.31 -28.99
CA PHE A 268 -11.99 -0.84 -30.28
C PHE A 268 -11.99 -2.38 -30.29
N GLN A 269 -11.61 -3.01 -29.17
CA GLN A 269 -11.66 -4.46 -28.99
C GLN A 269 -13.10 -4.99 -29.01
N GLU A 270 -14.04 -4.36 -28.30
CA GLU A 270 -15.47 -4.69 -28.34
C GLU A 270 -15.98 -4.64 -29.79
N ASP A 271 -15.66 -3.57 -30.51
CA ASP A 271 -16.09 -3.38 -31.89
C ASP A 271 -15.50 -4.42 -32.87
N LEU A 272 -14.32 -5.00 -32.56
CA LEU A 272 -13.75 -6.13 -33.32
C LEU A 272 -14.51 -7.44 -33.05
N HIS A 273 -14.85 -7.73 -31.79
CA HIS A 273 -15.63 -8.92 -31.42
C HIS A 273 -17.01 -8.93 -32.06
N GLU A 274 -17.70 -7.79 -32.06
CA GLU A 274 -19.01 -7.65 -32.69
C GLU A 274 -18.98 -7.97 -34.20
N ARG A 275 -17.88 -7.71 -34.90
CA ARG A 275 -17.73 -8.07 -36.32
C ARG A 275 -17.57 -9.57 -36.53
N LEU A 276 -16.70 -10.20 -35.76
CA LEU A 276 -16.44 -11.64 -35.81
C LEU A 276 -17.73 -12.45 -35.53
N ASP A 277 -18.53 -12.00 -34.56
CA ASP A 277 -19.81 -12.63 -34.23
C ASP A 277 -20.86 -12.45 -35.32
N ASN A 278 -20.90 -11.28 -35.99
CA ASN A 278 -21.83 -11.02 -37.07
C ASN A 278 -21.49 -11.80 -38.35
N GLU A 279 -20.21 -11.90 -38.73
CA GLU A 279 -19.76 -12.73 -39.85
C GLU A 279 -20.12 -14.21 -39.65
N SER A 280 -19.96 -14.72 -38.43
CA SER A 280 -20.32 -16.07 -38.01
C SER A 280 -21.83 -16.34 -38.08
N ARG A 281 -22.67 -15.31 -37.93
CA ARG A 281 -24.14 -15.41 -37.99
C ARG A 281 -24.70 -15.24 -39.41
N THR A 282 -24.03 -14.48 -40.29
CA THR A 282 -24.43 -14.35 -41.70
C THR A 282 -24.30 -15.64 -42.52
N GLY A 283 -23.60 -16.67 -42.02
CA GLY A 283 -23.58 -18.01 -42.62
C GLY A 283 -24.82 -18.87 -42.31
N ARG A 284 -25.73 -18.42 -41.44
CA ARG A 284 -26.91 -19.19 -41.01
C ARG A 284 -28.18 -18.35 -41.22
N ASN A 285 -28.86 -18.60 -42.35
CA ASN A 285 -30.20 -18.11 -42.65
C ASN A 285 -31.12 -18.21 -41.41
N THR A 286 -31.28 -17.12 -40.67
CA THR A 286 -32.34 -16.99 -39.69
C THR A 286 -32.91 -15.59 -39.78
N LEU A 287 -34.01 -15.52 -40.55
CA LEU A 287 -35.03 -14.50 -40.47
C LEU A 287 -35.60 -14.51 -39.03
N GLY A 288 -34.91 -13.85 -38.12
CA GLY A 288 -35.18 -13.84 -36.68
C GLY A 288 -35.05 -12.42 -36.16
N ARG A 289 -36.15 -11.68 -36.27
CA ARG A 289 -36.42 -10.36 -35.70
C ARG A 289 -35.92 -10.25 -34.24
N SER A 290 -34.77 -9.62 -34.05
CA SER A 290 -34.35 -9.06 -32.76
C SER A 290 -33.99 -7.59 -33.01
N GLY A 291 -34.91 -6.71 -32.60
CA GLY A 291 -34.71 -5.27 -32.71
C GLY A 291 -33.81 -4.77 -31.60
N SER A 292 -32.55 -4.48 -31.92
CA SER A 292 -31.70 -3.49 -31.26
C SER A 292 -30.31 -3.51 -31.91
N SER A 293 -30.19 -3.04 -33.17
CA SER A 293 -28.90 -3.00 -33.88
C SER A 293 -28.93 -1.87 -34.93
N GLY A 294 -29.23 -0.66 -34.46
CA GLY A 294 -29.15 0.55 -35.29
C GLY A 294 -27.76 1.20 -35.25
N SER A 295 -26.92 0.84 -34.28
CA SER A 295 -25.56 1.35 -34.11
C SER A 295 -24.54 0.52 -34.90
N ASP A 296 -24.76 -0.80 -34.97
CA ASP A 296 -23.80 -1.80 -35.47
C ASP A 296 -23.57 -1.70 -36.99
N THR A 297 -24.56 -1.17 -37.73
CA THR A 297 -24.47 -0.95 -39.19
C THR A 297 -23.62 0.27 -39.53
N ILE A 298 -23.65 1.33 -38.71
CA ILE A 298 -22.88 2.55 -38.99
C ILE A 298 -21.41 2.32 -38.66
N HIS A 299 -21.09 1.70 -37.52
CA HIS A 299 -19.70 1.42 -37.16
C HIS A 299 -19.04 0.42 -38.12
N SER A 300 -19.76 -0.64 -38.52
CA SER A 300 -19.26 -1.58 -39.53
C SER A 300 -19.09 -0.92 -40.91
N MET A 301 -20.00 -0.02 -41.33
CA MET A 301 -19.84 0.76 -42.56
C MET A 301 -18.66 1.73 -42.50
N ILE A 302 -18.44 2.41 -41.37
CA ILE A 302 -17.28 3.29 -41.17
C ILE A 302 -16.00 2.47 -41.29
N MET A 303 -15.95 1.30 -40.66
CA MET A 303 -14.72 0.51 -40.61
C MET A 303 -14.44 -0.30 -41.89
N GLN A 304 -15.45 -0.61 -42.70
CA GLN A 304 -15.25 -1.11 -44.07
C GLN A 304 -14.52 -0.10 -44.97
N ASN A 305 -14.68 1.20 -44.68
CA ASN A 305 -13.98 2.29 -45.37
C ASN A 305 -12.67 2.70 -44.68
N ALA A 306 -12.28 2.02 -43.59
CA ALA A 306 -11.05 2.31 -42.89
C ALA A 306 -9.81 1.88 -43.71
N PRO A 307 -8.68 2.60 -43.60
CA PRO A 307 -7.41 2.17 -44.15
C PRO A 307 -7.04 0.73 -43.75
N ASN A 308 -6.36 0.00 -44.63
CA ASN A 308 -5.88 -1.36 -44.37
C ASN A 308 -5.07 -1.46 -43.06
N ASP A 309 -4.36 -0.39 -42.70
CA ASP A 309 -3.57 -0.30 -41.47
C ASP A 309 -4.42 -0.32 -40.19
N LEU A 310 -5.72 0.03 -40.25
CA LEU A 310 -6.65 -0.09 -39.12
C LEU A 310 -7.39 -1.44 -39.12
N GLN A 311 -7.46 -2.12 -40.27
CA GLN A 311 -8.12 -3.41 -40.43
C GLN A 311 -7.19 -4.60 -40.18
N SER A 312 -5.88 -4.39 -40.15
CA SER A 312 -4.87 -5.43 -39.97
C SER A 312 -4.66 -5.90 -38.53
N TYR A 313 -5.16 -5.15 -37.54
CA TYR A 313 -5.01 -5.49 -36.13
C TYR A 313 -5.97 -6.60 -35.72
N THR A 314 -5.43 -7.64 -35.06
CA THR A 314 -6.23 -8.74 -34.52
C THR A 314 -6.66 -8.45 -33.08
N THR A 315 -7.68 -9.17 -32.60
CA THR A 315 -8.11 -9.10 -31.19
C THR A 315 -6.97 -9.41 -30.22
N ASP A 316 -6.08 -10.34 -30.56
CA ASP A 316 -4.92 -10.70 -29.76
C ASP A 316 -3.90 -9.56 -29.67
N ASP A 317 -3.70 -8.80 -30.76
CA ASP A 317 -2.81 -7.64 -30.77
C ASP A 317 -3.35 -6.52 -29.88
N ILE A 318 -4.66 -6.25 -29.94
CA ILE A 318 -5.30 -5.26 -29.08
C ILE A 318 -5.27 -5.68 -27.61
N THR A 319 -5.45 -6.98 -27.33
CA THR A 319 -5.35 -7.52 -25.96
C THR A 319 -3.95 -7.28 -25.38
N LYS A 320 -2.90 -7.56 -26.16
CA LYS A 320 -1.51 -7.24 -25.75
C LYS A 320 -1.31 -5.75 -25.51
N MET A 321 -1.88 -4.88 -26.35
CA MET A 321 -1.80 -3.42 -26.13
C MET A 321 -2.49 -3.00 -24.83
N ILE A 322 -3.65 -3.59 -24.51
CA ILE A 322 -4.36 -3.34 -23.24
C ILE A 322 -3.52 -3.82 -22.05
N GLU A 323 -2.89 -5.00 -22.14
CA GLU A 323 -1.99 -5.52 -21.11
C GLU A 323 -0.82 -4.57 -20.86
N LEU A 324 -0.18 -4.04 -21.91
CA LEU A 324 0.90 -3.07 -21.78
C LEU A 324 0.45 -1.76 -21.12
N VAL A 325 -0.75 -1.26 -21.46
CA VAL A 325 -1.31 -0.06 -20.83
C VAL A 325 -1.64 -0.32 -19.35
N ASN A 326 -2.16 -1.50 -19.02
CA ASN A 326 -2.40 -1.89 -17.63
C ASN A 326 -1.09 -1.99 -16.84
N GLU A 327 -0.04 -2.59 -17.41
CA GLU A 327 1.28 -2.64 -16.77
C GLU A 327 1.84 -1.23 -16.50
N ALA A 328 1.66 -0.30 -17.45
CA ALA A 328 2.08 1.08 -17.28
C ALA A 328 1.28 1.82 -16.18
N LEU A 329 -0.04 1.59 -16.13
CA LEU A 329 -0.90 2.12 -15.06
C LEU A 329 -0.49 1.56 -13.70
N ASP A 330 -0.34 0.24 -13.58
CA ASP A 330 -0.01 -0.44 -12.33
C ASP A 330 1.31 0.07 -11.76
N LYS A 331 2.34 0.28 -12.59
CA LYS A 331 3.63 0.86 -12.18
C LYS A 331 3.48 2.27 -11.60
N MET A 332 2.59 3.09 -12.17
CA MET A 332 2.37 4.48 -11.74
C MET A 332 1.43 4.62 -10.55
N THR A 333 0.54 3.64 -10.32
CA THR A 333 -0.45 3.66 -9.23
C THR A 333 -0.06 2.79 -8.03
N THR A 334 1.19 2.35 -7.95
CA THR A 334 1.66 1.61 -6.77
C THR A 334 1.61 2.50 -5.52
N SER A 335 1.11 1.93 -4.41
CA SER A 335 1.04 2.63 -3.11
C SER A 335 2.42 3.06 -2.61
N SER A 336 3.44 2.23 -2.82
CA SER A 336 4.84 2.53 -2.49
C SER A 336 5.33 3.79 -3.22
N LEU A 337 5.14 3.88 -4.54
CA LEU A 337 5.53 5.05 -5.33
C LEU A 337 4.80 6.30 -4.86
N SER A 338 3.48 6.22 -4.61
CA SER A 338 2.69 7.33 -4.09
C SER A 338 3.25 7.88 -2.78
N GLN A 339 3.57 6.99 -1.83
CA GLN A 339 4.10 7.37 -0.54
C GLN A 339 5.54 7.90 -0.62
N LEU A 340 6.41 7.30 -1.45
CA LEU A 340 7.76 7.82 -1.70
C LEU A 340 7.72 9.21 -2.37
N MET A 341 6.77 9.46 -3.26
CA MET A 341 6.53 10.80 -3.82
C MET A 341 6.06 11.79 -2.76
N MET A 342 5.28 11.33 -1.79
CA MET A 342 4.82 12.17 -0.69
C MET A 342 5.99 12.55 0.24
N ILE A 343 6.97 11.66 0.43
CA ILE A 343 8.24 11.97 1.12
C ILE A 343 9.00 13.08 0.39
N ARG A 344 9.04 13.04 -0.96
CA ARG A 344 9.74 14.05 -1.81
C ARG A 344 9.05 15.41 -1.87
N THR A 345 7.75 15.46 -1.61
CA THR A 345 6.94 16.69 -1.77
C THR A 345 6.57 17.34 -0.45
N LYS A 346 6.37 16.56 0.62
CA LYS A 346 5.96 17.04 1.95
C LYS A 346 7.04 16.73 2.99
N ILE A 347 7.73 17.78 3.48
CA ILE A 347 8.87 17.68 4.43
C ILE A 347 8.52 16.89 5.70
N GLY A 348 7.30 17.00 6.23
CA GLY A 348 6.86 16.30 7.45
C GLY A 348 6.30 14.89 7.24
N TYR A 349 6.12 14.43 6.00
CA TYR A 349 5.54 13.10 5.74
C TYR A 349 6.48 11.97 6.13
N LEU A 350 7.80 12.18 5.95
CA LEU A 350 8.82 11.20 6.35
C LEU A 350 8.76 10.87 7.84
N ASP A 351 8.59 11.89 8.70
CA ASP A 351 8.48 11.71 10.15
C ASP A 351 7.23 10.87 10.48
N ARG A 352 6.06 11.27 9.95
CA ARG A 352 4.80 10.57 10.17
C ARG A 352 4.84 9.11 9.70
N LEU A 353 5.43 8.86 8.52
CA LEU A 353 5.57 7.50 8.00
C LEU A 353 6.52 6.67 8.87
N THR A 354 7.64 7.26 9.29
CA THR A 354 8.59 6.59 10.20
C THR A 354 7.92 6.22 11.52
N ASP A 355 7.19 7.15 12.13
CA ASP A 355 6.47 6.93 13.38
C ASP A 355 5.43 5.81 13.22
N ARG A 356 4.68 5.82 12.11
CA ARG A 356 3.70 4.76 11.81
C ARG A 356 4.35 3.38 11.65
N LEU A 357 5.48 3.29 10.96
CA LEU A 357 6.22 2.02 10.82
C LEU A 357 6.75 1.54 12.18
N MET A 358 7.29 2.45 12.98
CA MET A 358 7.73 2.15 14.34
C MET A 358 6.57 1.71 15.25
N ASP A 359 5.37 2.29 15.09
CA ASP A 359 4.18 1.89 15.81
C ASP A 359 3.74 0.46 15.46
N TYR A 360 3.79 0.06 14.19
CA TYR A 360 3.53 -1.33 13.81
C TYR A 360 4.51 -2.30 14.47
N ARG A 361 5.81 -1.96 14.45
CA ARG A 361 6.85 -2.76 15.12
C ARG A 361 6.59 -2.86 16.62
N ARG A 362 6.31 -1.74 17.27
CA ARG A 362 5.97 -1.68 18.70
C ARG A 362 4.73 -2.52 19.03
N GLN A 363 3.71 -2.51 18.18
CA GLN A 363 2.51 -3.32 18.38
C GLN A 363 2.78 -4.83 18.30
N VAL A 364 3.70 -5.26 17.43
CA VAL A 364 4.17 -6.65 17.35
C VAL A 364 4.96 -7.02 18.60
N GLU A 365 5.88 -6.17 19.05
CA GLU A 365 6.65 -6.39 20.28
C GLU A 365 5.74 -6.48 21.52
N LEU A 366 4.74 -5.62 21.62
CA LEU A 366 3.72 -5.68 22.68
C LEU A 366 2.86 -6.94 22.60
N ALA A 367 2.51 -7.41 21.41
CA ALA A 367 1.78 -8.67 21.26
C ALA A 367 2.66 -9.87 21.67
N ARG A 368 3.93 -9.86 21.29
CA ARG A 368 4.91 -10.91 21.62
C ARG A 368 5.15 -10.99 23.14
N THR A 369 5.33 -9.85 23.81
CA THR A 369 5.47 -9.82 25.27
C THR A 369 4.23 -10.38 25.98
N ARG A 370 3.01 -10.06 25.53
CA ARG A 370 1.77 -10.64 26.08
C ARG A 370 1.68 -12.16 25.87
N VAL A 371 2.10 -12.67 24.71
CA VAL A 371 2.19 -14.12 24.46
C VAL A 371 3.16 -14.76 25.45
N ASN A 372 4.36 -14.20 25.61
CA ASN A 372 5.38 -14.70 26.52
C ASN A 372 4.91 -14.68 27.98
N GLN A 373 4.24 -13.62 28.43
CA GLN A 373 3.65 -13.53 29.76
C GLN A 373 2.59 -14.62 29.98
N THR A 374 1.72 -14.85 29.00
CA THR A 374 0.69 -15.90 29.08
C THR A 374 1.31 -17.29 29.14
N GLN A 375 2.36 -17.52 28.35
CA GLN A 375 3.12 -18.77 28.37
C GLN A 375 3.75 -19.00 29.75
N HIS A 376 4.38 -17.97 30.33
CA HIS A 376 4.96 -18.04 31.66
C HIS A 376 3.90 -18.37 32.74
N LEU A 377 2.69 -17.80 32.64
CA LEU A 377 1.58 -18.15 33.54
C LEU A 377 1.14 -19.61 33.40
N ILE A 378 1.12 -20.14 32.17
CA ILE A 378 0.84 -21.55 31.91
C ILE A 378 1.91 -22.44 32.53
N ASP A 379 3.19 -22.11 32.33
CA ASP A 379 4.31 -22.89 32.86
C ASP A 379 4.29 -22.92 34.39
N LYS A 380 3.98 -21.77 35.03
CA LYS A 380 3.77 -21.69 36.48
C LYS A 380 2.59 -22.56 36.93
N ALA A 381 1.45 -22.49 36.24
CA ALA A 381 0.27 -23.28 36.57
C ALA A 381 0.51 -24.80 36.41
N ILE A 382 1.27 -25.20 35.39
CA ILE A 382 1.71 -26.59 35.17
C ILE A 382 2.58 -27.06 36.34
N LYS A 383 3.60 -26.27 36.70
CA LYS A 383 4.50 -26.61 37.81
C LYS A 383 3.75 -26.77 39.14
N GLU A 384 2.84 -25.85 39.45
CA GLU A 384 2.00 -25.98 40.65
C GLU A 384 1.08 -27.21 40.61
N GLN A 385 0.60 -27.59 39.42
CA GLN A 385 -0.23 -28.79 39.26
C GLN A 385 0.60 -30.05 39.49
N GLU A 386 1.83 -30.11 38.98
CA GLU A 386 2.77 -31.21 39.19
C GLU A 386 3.15 -31.37 40.67
N GLU A 387 3.44 -30.28 41.37
CA GLU A 387 3.75 -30.31 42.81
C GLU A 387 2.57 -30.88 43.61
N LYS A 388 1.34 -30.46 43.29
CA LYS A 388 0.13 -30.95 43.98
C LYS A 388 -0.22 -32.40 43.63
N THR A 389 0.02 -32.84 42.39
CA THR A 389 -0.22 -34.25 42.04
C THR A 389 0.77 -35.17 42.76
N VAL A 390 2.03 -34.76 42.92
CA VAL A 390 3.02 -35.49 43.73
C VAL A 390 2.60 -35.56 45.20
N GLN A 391 2.09 -34.46 45.78
CA GLN A 391 1.56 -34.49 47.16
C GLN A 391 0.34 -35.41 47.28
N LEU A 392 -0.57 -35.39 46.30
CA LEU A 392 -1.75 -36.27 46.27
C LEU A 392 -1.36 -37.75 46.17
N THR A 393 -0.36 -38.10 45.35
CA THR A 393 0.12 -39.49 45.26
C THR A 393 0.75 -39.95 46.57
N GLN A 394 1.55 -39.11 47.23
CA GLN A 394 2.12 -39.40 48.56
C GLN A 394 1.04 -39.60 49.64
N HIS A 395 0.01 -38.75 49.67
CA HIS A 395 -1.12 -38.92 50.57
C HIS A 395 -1.89 -40.20 50.28
N ARG A 396 -2.15 -40.50 49.00
CA ARG A 396 -2.83 -41.74 48.57
C ARG A 396 -2.05 -42.99 49.00
N ASP A 397 -0.73 -42.98 48.84
CA ASP A 397 0.12 -44.10 49.28
C ASP A 397 0.15 -44.24 50.81
N SER A 398 0.14 -43.13 51.54
CA SER A 398 0.05 -43.14 53.01
C SER A 398 -1.29 -43.69 53.49
N CYS A 399 -2.40 -43.27 52.87
CA CYS A 399 -3.73 -43.83 53.14
C CYS A 399 -3.79 -45.32 52.81
N ARG A 400 -3.21 -45.76 51.68
CA ARG A 400 -3.16 -47.18 51.31
C ARG A 400 -2.39 -48.00 52.35
N LYS A 401 -1.25 -47.50 52.84
CA LYS A 401 -0.47 -48.15 53.92
C LYS A 401 -1.28 -48.25 55.21
N LEU A 402 -2.01 -47.18 55.59
CA LEU A 402 -2.85 -47.18 56.78
C LEU A 402 -4.02 -48.18 56.67
N VAL A 403 -4.69 -48.23 55.52
CA VAL A 403 -5.76 -49.21 55.26
C VAL A 403 -5.22 -50.63 55.36
N ASN A 404 -4.09 -50.93 54.70
CA ASN A 404 -3.46 -52.26 54.77
C ASN A 404 -3.08 -52.63 56.21
N PHE A 405 -2.60 -51.67 57.00
CA PHE A 405 -2.28 -51.87 58.41
C PHE A 405 -3.55 -52.20 59.22
N LEU A 406 -4.62 -51.42 59.07
CA LEU A 406 -5.88 -51.64 59.76
C LEU A 406 -6.54 -52.97 59.35
N GLU A 407 -6.51 -53.33 58.06
CA GLU A 407 -7.00 -54.63 57.59
C GLU A 407 -6.22 -55.78 58.23
N SER A 408 -4.90 -55.63 58.37
CA SER A 408 -4.06 -56.64 59.02
C SER A 408 -4.36 -56.78 60.51
N GLU A 409 -4.52 -55.68 61.24
CA GLU A 409 -4.85 -55.70 62.68
C GLU A 409 -6.29 -56.17 62.94
N LEU A 410 -7.26 -55.76 62.11
CA LEU A 410 -8.64 -56.24 62.25
C LEU A 410 -8.76 -57.72 61.89
N SER A 411 -7.97 -58.19 60.91
CA SER A 411 -7.96 -59.61 60.55
C SER A 411 -7.38 -60.49 61.66
N THR A 412 -6.39 -60.00 62.42
CA THR A 412 -5.84 -60.71 63.59
C THR A 412 -6.82 -60.70 64.77
N ILE A 413 -7.50 -59.59 65.02
CA ILE A 413 -8.48 -59.48 66.12
C ILE A 413 -9.74 -60.33 65.84
N CYS A 414 -10.23 -60.34 64.60
CA CYS A 414 -11.47 -61.02 64.23
C CYS A 414 -11.27 -62.49 63.81
N ASN A 415 -10.03 -63.00 63.74
CA ASN A 415 -9.69 -64.35 63.25
C ASN A 415 -10.36 -64.72 61.90
N ARG A 416 -10.56 -63.71 61.05
CA ARG A 416 -11.16 -63.83 59.72
C ARG A 416 -10.58 -62.71 58.86
N GLN A 417 -10.42 -62.97 57.56
CA GLN A 417 -9.96 -61.95 56.63
C GLN A 417 -10.99 -60.81 56.54
N VAL A 418 -10.59 -59.60 56.95
CA VAL A 418 -11.38 -58.38 56.87
C VAL A 418 -10.83 -57.52 55.75
N GLN A 419 -11.68 -57.17 54.78
CA GLN A 419 -11.40 -56.13 53.78
C GLN A 419 -12.23 -54.89 54.11
N ILE A 420 -11.57 -53.74 54.21
CA ILE A 420 -12.23 -52.46 54.41
C ILE A 420 -12.66 -51.98 53.02
N THR A 421 -13.89 -52.33 52.63
CA THR A 421 -14.50 -51.83 51.41
C THR A 421 -15.22 -50.51 51.67
N GLY A 422 -14.55 -49.42 51.28
CA GLY A 422 -15.13 -48.09 51.17
C GLY A 422 -14.36 -47.32 50.10
N GLN A 423 -15.04 -46.50 49.30
CA GLN A 423 -14.40 -45.59 48.35
C GLN A 423 -13.56 -44.55 49.12
N PHE A 424 -12.35 -44.94 49.50
CA PHE A 424 -11.34 -44.01 49.98
C PHE A 424 -10.54 -43.57 48.75
N CYS A 425 -10.87 -42.35 48.30
CA CYS A 425 -10.26 -41.60 47.20
C CYS A 425 -10.85 -41.84 45.80
N ASP A 426 -12.11 -41.45 45.61
CA ASP A 426 -12.54 -40.80 44.35
C ASP A 426 -12.54 -39.28 44.58
N LEU A 427 -11.37 -38.64 44.49
CA LEU A 427 -11.21 -37.19 44.55
C LEU A 427 -10.23 -36.69 43.50
#